data_AF-A0AAE4HUH2-F1
#
_entry.id   AF-A0AAE4HUH2-F1
#
_cell.length_a   1.000
_cell.length_b   1.000
_cell.length_c   1.000
_cell.angle_alpha   90.00
_cell.angle_beta   90.00
_cell.angle_gamma   90.00
#
_symmetry.space_group_name_H-M   'P 1'
#
loop_
_entity.id
_entity.type
_entity.pdbx_description
1 polymer ?
#
loop_
_entity_poly.entity_id
_entity_poly.type
_entity_poly.pdbx_seq_one_letter_code
_entity_poly.pdbx_strand_id
1 'polypeptide(L)' 'MMDDIIDALNSKPIPANLGSVEYINPKTNTSVFVNPTTKEVVGIWPASFKK' A
#
# COMPACT_ATOMS: atom_id res chain seq x y z
N MET A 1 9.19 -6.11 7.15
CA MET A 1 9.38 -4.67 6.85
C MET A 1 9.51 -4.42 5.35
N MET A 2 10.48 -5.00 4.63
CA MET A 2 10.53 -4.90 3.16
C MET A 2 9.60 -5.93 2.50
N ASP A 3 9.59 -7.15 3.04
CA ASP A 3 8.74 -8.25 2.58
C ASP A 3 7.25 -7.90 2.65
N ASP A 4 6.85 -7.14 3.66
CA ASP A 4 5.47 -6.65 3.82
C ASP A 4 5.03 -5.73 2.69
N ILE A 5 5.93 -4.86 2.21
CA ILE A 5 5.65 -3.93 1.12
C ILE A 5 5.58 -4.69 -0.20
N ILE A 6 6.50 -5.64 -0.42
CA ILE A 6 6.51 -6.48 -1.63
C ILE A 6 5.26 -7.37 -1.68
N ASP A 7 4.84 -7.93 -0.55
CA ASP A 7 3.65 -8.78 -0.45
C ASP A 7 2.36 -7.94 -0.57
N ALA A 8 2.36 -6.69 -0.07
CA ALA A 8 1.30 -5.70 -0.34
C ALA A 8 1.18 -5.42 -1.85
N LEU A 9 2.30 -5.12 -2.52
CA LEU A 9 2.37 -4.78 -3.94
C LEU A 9 1.99 -5.94 -4.86
N ASN A 10 2.09 -7.19 -4.38
CA ASN A 10 1.58 -8.38 -5.08
C ASN A 10 0.06 -8.54 -4.95
N SER A 11 -0.56 -7.85 -3.99
CA SER A 11 -2.00 -7.85 -3.80
C SER A 11 -2.69 -6.95 -4.83
N LYS A 12 -4.00 -7.12 -5.00
CA LYS A 12 -4.76 -6.34 -5.96
C LYS A 12 -4.86 -4.89 -5.48
N PRO A 13 -4.41 -3.90 -6.28
CA PRO A 13 -4.56 -2.50 -5.90
C PRO A 13 -6.04 -2.13 -5.86
N ILE A 14 -6.40 -1.36 -4.84
CA ILE A 14 -7.70 -0.70 -4.73
C ILE A 14 -7.52 0.81 -5.00
N PRO A 15 -8.50 1.45 -5.66
CA PRO A 15 -8.43 2.90 -5.87
C PRO A 15 -8.47 3.62 -4.52
N ALA A 16 -7.45 4.43 -4.25
CA ALA A 16 -7.33 5.24 -3.05
C ALA A 16 -7.59 6.73 -3.39
N ASN A 17 -7.21 7.64 -2.48
CA ASN A 17 -7.41 9.08 -2.67
C ASN A 17 -6.87 9.57 -4.03
N LEU A 18 -7.53 10.60 -4.58
CA LEU A 18 -7.33 11.19 -5.91
C LEU A 18 -5.88 11.10 -6.43
N GLY A 19 -5.64 10.13 -7.32
CA GLY A 19 -4.34 9.93 -7.98
C GLY A 19 -3.41 8.92 -7.31
N SER A 20 -3.90 8.12 -6.36
CA SER A 20 -3.15 7.03 -5.74
C SER A 20 -3.96 5.72 -5.73
N VAL A 21 -3.25 4.60 -5.69
CA VAL A 21 -3.77 3.26 -5.45
C VAL A 21 -3.25 2.77 -4.12
N GLU A 22 -4.09 2.09 -3.36
CA GLU A 22 -3.73 1.46 -2.10
C GLU A 22 -3.56 -0.05 -2.33
N TYR A 23 -2.48 -0.58 -1.80
CA TYR A 23 -2.13 -1.99 -1.82
C TYR A 23 -2.19 -2.50 -0.39
N ILE A 24 -3.13 -3.40 -0.11
CA ILE A 24 -3.29 -3.95 1.23
C ILE A 24 -2.61 -5.32 1.27
N ASN A 25 -1.62 -5.45 2.15
CA ASN A 25 -1.06 -6.75 2.49
C ASN A 25 -2.06 -7.52 3.38
N PRO A 26 -2.58 -8.68 2.93
CA PRO A 26 -3.53 -9.46 3.73
C PRO A 26 -2.89 -10.13 4.96
N LYS A 27 -1.57 -10.39 4.96
CA LYS A 27 -0.86 -11.03 6.07
C LYS A 27 -0.67 -10.08 7.25
N THR A 28 -0.31 -8.83 6.97
CA THR A 28 0.05 -7.87 8.01
C THR A 28 -0.87 -6.66 8.08
N ASN A 29 -1.92 -6.59 7.25
CA ASN A 29 -2.81 -5.42 7.14
C ASN A 29 -2.05 -4.10 6.91
N THR A 30 -0.89 -4.19 6.23
CA THR A 30 -0.12 -3.00 5.83
C THR A 30 -0.69 -2.45 4.54
N SER A 31 -1.12 -1.19 4.57
CA SER A 31 -1.56 -0.44 3.40
C SER A 31 -0.39 0.33 2.79
N VAL A 32 -0.12 0.13 1.51
CA VAL A 32 0.91 0.86 0.76
C VAL A 32 0.24 1.70 -0.30
N PHE A 33 0.41 3.01 -0.23
CA PHE A 33 -0.13 3.96 -1.18
C PHE A 33 0.90 4.23 -2.27
N VAL A 34 0.53 4.03 -3.52
CA VAL A 34 1.40 4.19 -4.68
C VAL A 34 0.72 5.09 -5.69
N ASN A 35 1.49 5.96 -6.33
CA ASN A 35 1.00 6.72 -7.47
C ASN A 35 1.02 5.80 -8.72
N PRO A 36 -0.11 5.49 -9.36
CA PRO A 36 -0.13 4.65 -10.55
C PRO A 36 0.57 5.29 -11.75
N THR A 37 0.73 6.62 -11.76
CA THR A 37 1.37 7.37 -12.86
C THR A 37 2.89 7.33 -12.75
N THR A 38 3.45 7.65 -11.57
CA THR A 38 4.91 7.68 -11.37
C THR A 38 5.47 6.36 -10.81
N LYS A 39 4.59 5.44 -10.39
CA LYS A 39 4.91 4.18 -9.68
C LYS A 39 5.68 4.37 -8.38
N GLU A 40 5.63 5.57 -7.81
CA GLU A 40 6.29 5.89 -6.55
C GLU A 40 5.39 5.58 -5.37
N VAL A 41 5.97 5.05 -4.30
CA VAL A 41 5.29 4.88 -3.02
C VAL A 41 5.14 6.26 -2.37
N VAL A 42 3.89 6.73 -2.28
CA VAL A 42 3.55 8.03 -1.68
C VAL A 42 3.26 7.93 -0.18
N GLY A 43 3.03 6.72 0.34
CA GLY A 43 2.81 6.50 1.76
C GLY A 43 2.75 5.03 2.13
N ILE A 44 3.07 4.72 3.38
CA ILE A 44 2.96 3.37 3.93
C ILE A 44 2.28 3.48 5.30
N TRP A 45 1.18 2.76 5.46
CA TRP A 45 0.43 2.62 6.70
C TRP A 45 0.56 1.18 7.21
N PRO A 46 1.47 0.90 8.15
CA PRO A 46 1.51 -0.40 8.81
C PRO A 46 0.25 -0.61 9.64
N ALA A 47 -0.16 -1.87 9.87
CA ALA A 47 -1.37 -2.16 10.66
C ALA A 47 -1.33 -1.63 12.10
N SER A 48 -0.14 -1.37 12.64
CA SER A 48 0.01 -0.76 13.96
C SER A 48 -0.29 0.75 13.96
N PHE A 49 -0.48 1.36 12.79
CA PHE A 49 -0.86 2.76 12.64
C PHE A 49 -2.36 2.88 12.96
N LYS A 50 -2.66 3.33 14.19
CA LYS A 50 -4.04 3.66 14.56
C LYS A 50 -4.48 4.90 13.78
N LYS A 51 -5.54 4.72 12.99
CA LYS A 51 -6.19 5.76 12.21
C LYS A 51 -6.91 6.78 13.10
#